data_AF-A0A2P2JMM8-F1
#
_entry.id   AF-A0A2P2JMM8-F1
#
_cell.length_a   1.000
_cell.length_b   1.000
_cell.length_c   1.000
_cell.angle_alpha   90.00
_cell.angle_beta   90.00
_cell.angle_gamma   90.00
#
_symmetry.space_group_name_H-M   'P 1'
#
loop_
_entity.id
_entity.type
_entity.pdbx_description
1 polymer ?
#
loop_
_entity_poly.entity_id
_entity_poly.type
_entity_poly.pdbx_seq_one_letter_code
_entity_poly.pdbx_strand_id
1 'polypeptide(L)'
;MKSFLKIFAIERASFKDWEFKERTDKSFLQLYPEIIEKQDRIWKDMEQKIAHFLQPGKSMPGAKTAIAKPGITHNAVRSLNSEKSTIKCTSGVLKKKTITDETCEALRKALPKVFQNHKVCSLQLICEGLRDLAIHQSTLPKAYSKIAVTAASGVADAPPEELQEVISEVATDIHGFYVLKSSPDHPEYDSLRKVVIDLLLARGPNAKLKKAEVFEAARLALRRDVNNNEYTKVMTDFCETKGSSWVLKSGDGKPL
;
A
#
# COMPACT_ATOMS: atom_id res chain seq x y z
N MET A 1 15.66 -6.60 20.56
CA MET A 1 15.28 -7.92 20.00
C MET A 1 15.02 -8.96 21.08
N LYS A 2 15.94 -9.22 22.02
CA LYS A 2 15.71 -10.19 23.12
C LYS A 2 14.46 -9.92 23.97
N SER A 3 14.13 -8.66 24.25
CA SER A 3 12.92 -8.27 25.01
C SER A 3 11.61 -8.67 24.32
N PHE A 4 11.58 -8.65 22.99
CA PHE A 4 10.41 -9.04 22.20
C PHE A 4 10.21 -10.57 22.22
N LEU A 5 11.30 -11.33 22.04
CA LEU A 5 11.25 -12.80 22.06
C LEU A 5 10.78 -13.38 23.40
N LYS A 6 11.11 -12.71 24.52
CA LYS A 6 10.65 -13.11 25.87
C LYS A 6 9.14 -13.14 26.05
N ILE A 7 8.38 -12.46 25.19
CA ILE A 7 6.92 -12.50 25.21
C ILE A 7 6.43 -13.91 24.81
N PHE A 8 6.99 -14.47 23.75
CA PHE A 8 6.51 -15.70 23.10
C PHE A 8 7.33 -16.96 23.44
N ALA A 9 8.60 -16.80 23.82
CA ALA A 9 9.56 -17.88 23.96
C ALA A 9 10.39 -17.78 25.26
N ILE A 10 10.98 -18.90 25.64
CA ILE A 10 11.91 -19.06 26.76
C ILE A 10 13.32 -19.21 26.19
N GLU A 11 14.27 -18.43 26.71
CA GLU A 11 15.69 -18.52 26.33
C GLU A 11 16.31 -19.75 26.99
N ARG A 12 16.91 -20.65 26.21
CA ARG A 12 17.59 -21.83 26.75
C ARG A 12 19.09 -21.60 26.68
N ALA A 13 19.64 -21.05 27.75
CA ALA A 13 21.04 -20.63 27.81
C ALA A 13 22.04 -21.75 27.41
N SER A 14 21.75 -22.99 27.80
CA SER A 14 22.59 -24.17 27.49
C SER A 14 22.67 -24.48 25.99
N PHE A 15 21.61 -24.17 25.23
CA PHE A 15 21.52 -24.45 23.78
C PHE A 15 21.71 -23.19 22.93
N LYS A 16 21.82 -22.01 23.57
CA LYS A 16 21.92 -20.69 22.93
C LYS A 16 20.78 -20.41 21.94
N ASP A 17 19.59 -20.94 22.20
CA ASP A 17 18.40 -20.79 21.36
C ASP A 17 17.16 -20.35 22.17
N TRP A 18 16.02 -20.29 21.47
CA TRP A 18 14.73 -19.90 22.03
C TRP A 18 13.70 -20.98 21.72
N GLU A 19 12.89 -21.32 22.70
CA GLU A 19 11.80 -22.30 22.57
C GLU A 19 10.46 -21.62 22.84
N PHE A 20 9.46 -21.84 21.97
CA PHE A 20 8.12 -21.29 22.19
C PHE A 20 7.52 -21.80 23.51
N LYS A 21 6.81 -20.91 24.21
CA LYS A 21 6.10 -21.28 25.45
C LYS A 21 4.93 -22.22 25.18
N GLU A 22 4.30 -22.07 24.03
CA GLU A 22 3.14 -22.84 23.62
C GLU A 22 3.53 -24.05 22.78
N ARG A 23 2.78 -25.14 22.96
CA ARG A 23 2.95 -26.36 22.16
C ARG A 23 2.25 -26.20 20.82
N THR A 24 2.79 -26.85 19.79
CA THR A 24 2.15 -26.93 18.48
C THR A 24 0.76 -27.56 18.59
N ASP A 25 -0.26 -26.86 18.12
CA ASP A 25 -1.62 -27.38 18.03
C ASP A 25 -1.75 -28.37 16.87
N LYS A 26 -1.54 -29.66 17.18
CA LYS A 26 -1.65 -30.74 16.19
C LYS A 26 -3.08 -30.96 15.70
N SER A 27 -4.08 -30.61 16.50
CA SER A 27 -5.49 -30.77 16.13
C SER A 27 -5.85 -29.78 15.03
N PHE A 28 -5.41 -28.53 15.16
CA PHE A 28 -5.57 -27.53 14.10
C PHE A 28 -4.92 -27.97 12.79
N LEU A 29 -3.71 -28.54 12.87
CA LEU A 29 -2.99 -29.02 11.68
C LEU A 29 -3.72 -30.17 10.95
N GLN A 30 -4.51 -30.97 11.67
CA GLN A 30 -5.27 -32.07 11.06
C GLN A 30 -6.63 -31.60 10.53
N LEU A 31 -7.27 -30.66 11.22
CA LEU A 31 -8.63 -30.22 10.88
C LEU A 31 -8.66 -29.22 9.71
N TYR A 32 -7.57 -28.49 9.48
CA TYR A 32 -7.52 -27.41 8.49
C TYR A 32 -6.29 -27.48 7.56
N PRO A 33 -6.09 -28.60 6.82
CA PRO A 33 -4.94 -28.77 5.93
C PRO A 33 -4.87 -27.69 4.84
N GLU A 34 -6.02 -27.22 4.35
CA GLU A 34 -6.10 -26.16 3.33
C GLU A 34 -5.58 -24.81 3.84
N ILE A 35 -5.76 -24.52 5.14
CA ILE A 35 -5.23 -23.30 5.75
C ILE A 35 -3.71 -23.40 5.83
N ILE A 36 -3.17 -24.57 6.19
CA ILE A 36 -1.72 -24.82 6.25
C ILE A 36 -1.09 -24.63 4.88
N GLU A 37 -1.65 -25.24 3.83
CA GLU A 37 -1.13 -25.10 2.47
C GLU A 37 -1.18 -23.64 1.99
N LYS A 38 -2.26 -22.92 2.32
CA LYS A 38 -2.38 -21.50 1.98
C LYS A 38 -1.31 -20.67 2.71
N GLN A 39 -1.13 -20.87 4.01
CA GLN A 39 -0.14 -20.15 4.80
C GLN A 39 1.28 -20.49 4.35
N ASP A 40 1.61 -21.75 4.10
CA ASP A 40 2.93 -22.18 3.61
C ASP A 40 3.30 -21.47 2.30
N ARG A 41 2.35 -21.36 1.36
CA ARG A 41 2.57 -20.61 0.11
C ARG A 41 2.80 -19.12 0.34
N ILE A 42 2.04 -18.49 1.24
CA ILE A 42 2.20 -17.07 1.59
C ILE A 42 3.58 -16.84 2.22
N TRP A 43 3.97 -17.69 3.16
CA TRP A 43 5.26 -17.60 3.84
C TRP A 43 6.43 -17.79 2.89
N LYS A 44 6.34 -18.71 1.92
CA LYS A 44 7.36 -18.89 0.86
C LYS A 44 7.53 -17.65 -0.01
N ASP A 45 6.44 -17.01 -0.42
CA ASP A 45 6.51 -15.76 -1.21
C ASP A 45 7.12 -14.61 -0.39
N MET A 46 6.76 -14.51 0.89
CA MET A 46 7.31 -13.51 1.78
C MET A 46 8.79 -13.74 2.09
N GLU A 47 9.20 -15.00 2.27
CA GLU A 47 10.61 -15.38 2.45
C GLU A 47 11.44 -14.99 1.24
N GLN A 48 10.95 -15.22 0.01
CA GLN A 48 11.63 -14.79 -1.21
C GLN A 48 11.80 -13.27 -1.28
N LYS A 49 10.77 -12.51 -0.90
CA LYS A 49 10.84 -11.04 -0.84
C LYS A 49 11.88 -10.59 0.17
N ILE A 50 11.85 -11.12 1.39
CA ILE A 50 12.83 -10.80 2.45
C ILE A 50 14.24 -11.17 2.01
N ALA A 51 14.43 -12.35 1.42
CA ALA A 51 15.73 -12.80 0.90
C ALA A 51 16.27 -11.83 -0.15
N HIS A 52 15.43 -11.33 -1.06
CA HIS A 52 15.83 -10.32 -2.06
C HIS A 52 16.29 -9.01 -1.41
N PHE A 53 15.61 -8.54 -0.36
CA PHE A 53 16.02 -7.33 0.36
C PHE A 53 17.32 -7.51 1.15
N LEU A 54 17.62 -8.73 1.60
CA LEU A 54 18.83 -9.04 2.37
C LEU A 54 20.04 -9.40 1.50
N GLN A 55 19.90 -9.48 0.16
CA GLN A 55 21.05 -9.70 -0.71
C GLN A 55 21.94 -8.45 -0.78
N PRO A 56 23.22 -8.53 -0.38
CA PRO A 56 24.15 -7.45 -0.57
C PRO A 56 24.59 -7.43 -2.05
N GLY A 57 24.24 -6.37 -2.78
CA GLY A 57 25.02 -5.96 -3.95
C GLY A 57 24.52 -6.37 -5.35
N LYS A 58 23.22 -6.27 -5.66
CA LYS A 58 22.79 -6.16 -7.07
C LYS A 58 22.21 -4.78 -7.36
N SER A 59 23.13 -3.88 -7.73
CA SER A 59 22.81 -2.68 -8.49
C SER A 59 21.92 -3.02 -9.68
N MET A 60 20.83 -2.26 -9.82
CA MET A 60 20.04 -2.12 -11.03
C MET A 60 20.95 -1.92 -12.26
N PRO A 61 20.84 -2.74 -13.32
CA PRO A 61 21.41 -2.39 -14.62
C PRO A 61 20.61 -1.23 -15.22
N GLY A 62 21.26 -0.08 -15.28
CA GLY A 62 20.71 1.14 -15.86
C GLY A 62 20.23 0.97 -17.29
N ALA A 63 19.11 1.63 -17.59
CA ALA A 63 18.62 1.86 -18.93
C ALA A 63 19.70 2.57 -19.75
N LYS A 64 20.33 1.83 -20.66
CA LYS A 64 21.21 2.41 -21.68
C LYS A 64 20.33 2.92 -22.81
N THR A 65 20.21 4.23 -22.89
CA THR A 65 19.67 4.98 -24.04
C THR A 65 20.55 4.68 -25.26
N ALA A 66 20.03 3.91 -26.21
CA ALA A 66 20.64 3.74 -27.52
C ALA A 66 19.99 4.71 -28.50
N ILE A 67 20.74 5.74 -28.86
CA ILE A 67 20.48 6.67 -29.96
C ILE A 67 20.59 5.89 -31.28
N ALA A 68 19.55 5.90 -32.11
CA ALA A 68 19.62 5.46 -33.50
C ALA A 68 19.17 6.60 -34.43
N LYS A 69 20.07 6.96 -35.37
CA LYS A 69 19.81 7.91 -36.47
C LYS A 69 18.90 7.27 -37.55
N PRO A 70 18.18 8.07 -38.35
CA PRO A 70 17.23 7.60 -39.36
C PRO A 70 17.88 7.46 -40.75
N GLY A 71 17.32 6.57 -41.59
CA GLY A 71 17.76 6.39 -42.98
C GLY A 71 16.86 5.50 -43.85
N ILE A 72 15.87 6.13 -44.49
CA ILE A 72 15.48 6.02 -45.92
C ILE A 72 14.95 4.66 -46.48
N THR A 73 13.62 4.66 -46.72
CA THR A 73 12.80 4.16 -47.87
C THR A 73 13.25 2.98 -48.76
N HIS A 74 12.36 2.01 -49.03
CA HIS A 74 11.55 1.95 -50.28
C HIS A 74 10.45 0.86 -50.23
N ASN A 75 9.41 1.12 -51.04
CA ASN A 75 8.15 0.44 -51.39
C ASN A 75 8.28 -1.10 -51.67
N ALA A 76 7.25 -1.96 -51.73
CA ALA A 76 5.93 -1.84 -52.35
C ALA A 76 4.99 -3.07 -52.07
N VAL A 77 3.70 -2.79 -51.81
CA VAL A 77 2.46 -3.31 -52.48
C VAL A 77 1.98 -4.79 -52.36
N ARG A 78 0.66 -4.89 -52.04
CA ARG A 78 -0.38 -5.94 -52.26
C ARG A 78 -0.43 -7.13 -51.28
N SER A 79 -1.58 -7.71 -50.89
CA SER A 79 -3.00 -7.61 -51.31
C SER A 79 -3.90 -8.36 -50.30
N LEU A 80 -5.11 -7.84 -50.08
CA LEU A 80 -6.40 -8.48 -49.72
C LEU A 80 -6.51 -9.85 -48.96
N ASN A 81 -7.22 -9.77 -47.82
CA ASN A 81 -8.41 -10.57 -47.42
C ASN A 81 -8.34 -11.89 -46.63
N SER A 82 -9.27 -11.91 -45.64
CA SER A 82 -10.18 -12.97 -45.18
C SER A 82 -9.74 -13.96 -44.09
N GLU A 83 -10.36 -13.74 -42.93
CA GLU A 83 -11.00 -14.67 -41.99
C GLU A 83 -10.37 -16.01 -41.58
N LYS A 84 -10.42 -16.19 -40.25
CA LYS A 84 -10.62 -17.43 -39.49
C LYS A 84 -9.43 -18.38 -39.43
N SER A 85 -8.67 -18.25 -38.35
CA SER A 85 -8.15 -19.44 -37.67
C SER A 85 -8.13 -19.26 -36.16
N THR A 86 -8.87 -20.14 -35.51
CA THR A 86 -8.90 -20.37 -34.07
C THR A 86 -7.53 -20.84 -33.61
N ILE A 87 -6.89 -20.09 -32.70
CA ILE A 87 -5.78 -20.61 -31.89
C ILE A 87 -6.20 -20.51 -30.42
N LYS A 88 -6.66 -21.65 -29.90
CA LYS A 88 -6.59 -21.97 -28.47
C LYS A 88 -5.11 -22.09 -28.11
N CYS A 89 -4.62 -21.24 -27.20
CA CYS A 89 -3.49 -21.56 -26.33
C CYS A 89 -3.76 -20.93 -24.96
N THR A 90 -4.23 -21.76 -24.03
CA THR A 90 -3.47 -22.26 -22.87
C THR A 90 -3.68 -21.40 -21.64
N SER A 91 -4.64 -21.87 -20.84
CA SER A 91 -4.83 -21.65 -19.41
C SER A 91 -3.63 -21.03 -18.70
N GLY A 92 -3.61 -19.70 -18.63
CA GLY A 92 -3.07 -19.02 -17.46
C GLY A 92 -4.14 -19.15 -16.38
N VAL A 93 -3.78 -19.70 -15.23
CA VAL A 93 -4.64 -19.69 -14.04
C VAL A 93 -4.88 -18.21 -13.70
N LEU A 94 -5.98 -17.67 -14.24
CA LEU A 94 -6.54 -16.40 -13.81
C LEU A 94 -6.78 -16.54 -12.32
N LYS A 95 -5.94 -15.87 -11.52
CA LYS A 95 -6.28 -15.55 -10.14
C LYS A 95 -7.66 -14.91 -10.22
N LYS A 96 -8.66 -15.62 -9.72
CA LYS A 96 -10.05 -15.19 -9.76
C LYS A 96 -10.13 -13.98 -8.84
N LYS A 97 -9.95 -12.77 -9.40
CA LYS A 97 -10.03 -11.52 -8.65
C LYS A 97 -11.46 -11.43 -8.13
N THR A 98 -11.60 -11.44 -6.81
CA THR A 98 -12.91 -11.45 -6.14
C THR A 98 -13.53 -10.05 -6.23
N ILE A 99 -12.70 -9.01 -6.22
CA ILE A 99 -13.11 -7.64 -6.54
C ILE A 99 -13.26 -7.48 -8.05
N THR A 100 -14.48 -7.13 -8.48
CA THR A 100 -14.77 -6.75 -9.87
C THR A 100 -14.17 -5.39 -10.23
N ASP A 101 -13.98 -5.10 -11.52
CA ASP A 101 -13.50 -3.78 -11.95
C ASP A 101 -14.42 -2.64 -11.51
N GLU A 102 -15.74 -2.87 -11.47
CA GLU A 102 -16.73 -1.91 -10.94
C GLU A 102 -16.49 -1.63 -9.45
N THR A 103 -16.22 -2.68 -8.66
CA THR A 103 -15.92 -2.53 -7.23
C THR A 103 -14.57 -1.86 -6.99
N CYS A 104 -13.53 -2.20 -7.75
CA CYS A 104 -12.24 -1.51 -7.70
C CYS A 104 -12.42 0.00 -7.95
N GLU A 105 -13.17 0.36 -8.97
CA GLU A 105 -13.39 1.75 -9.35
C GLU A 105 -14.24 2.50 -8.33
N ALA A 106 -15.25 1.84 -7.76
CA ALA A 106 -16.04 2.40 -6.66
C ALA A 106 -15.18 2.66 -5.42
N LEU A 107 -14.28 1.73 -5.07
CA LEU A 107 -13.32 1.88 -3.98
C LEU A 107 -12.40 3.08 -4.21
N ARG A 108 -11.78 3.19 -5.40
CA ARG A 108 -10.89 4.32 -5.74
C ARG A 108 -11.59 5.68 -5.59
N LYS A 109 -12.89 5.76 -5.91
CA LYS A 109 -13.70 6.98 -5.77
C LYS A 109 -14.16 7.26 -4.35
N ALA A 110 -14.39 6.22 -3.55
CA ALA A 110 -14.89 6.35 -2.18
C ALA A 110 -13.76 6.61 -1.18
N LEU A 111 -12.58 6.00 -1.37
CA LEU A 111 -11.43 6.11 -0.45
C LEU A 111 -11.05 7.57 -0.15
N PRO A 112 -10.88 8.48 -1.13
CA PRO A 112 -10.56 9.88 -0.84
C PRO A 112 -11.55 10.55 0.12
N LYS A 113 -12.85 10.20 0.05
CA LYS A 113 -13.86 10.73 0.96
C LYS A 113 -13.71 10.21 2.39
N VAL A 114 -13.28 8.95 2.56
CA VAL A 114 -12.96 8.41 3.89
C VAL A 114 -11.78 9.18 4.49
N PHE A 115 -10.75 9.40 3.68
CA PHE A 115 -9.55 10.13 4.12
C PHE A 115 -9.76 11.64 4.32
N GLN A 116 -10.87 12.22 3.84
CA GLN A 116 -11.23 13.60 4.17
C GLN A 116 -11.60 13.76 5.65
N ASN A 117 -12.31 12.77 6.21
CA ASN A 117 -12.70 12.78 7.63
C ASN A 117 -11.51 12.40 8.53
N HIS A 118 -10.65 11.49 8.06
CA HIS A 118 -9.47 11.02 8.79
C HIS A 118 -8.24 11.00 7.87
N LYS A 119 -7.31 11.94 8.06
CA LYS A 119 -6.12 12.07 7.20
C LYS A 119 -5.14 10.89 7.32
N VAL A 120 -5.23 10.13 8.41
CA VAL A 120 -4.48 8.89 8.67
C VAL A 120 -5.45 7.82 9.15
N CYS A 121 -5.45 6.66 8.49
CA CYS A 121 -6.39 5.58 8.80
C CYS A 121 -5.69 4.24 9.01
N SER A 122 -6.17 3.43 9.95
CA SER A 122 -5.90 1.99 9.92
C SER A 122 -6.76 1.30 8.85
N LEU A 123 -6.42 0.07 8.46
CA LEU A 123 -7.27 -0.71 7.55
C LEU A 123 -8.70 -0.87 8.12
N GLN A 124 -8.83 -1.09 9.43
CA GLN A 124 -10.13 -1.18 10.10
C GLN A 124 -10.93 0.11 9.96
N LEU A 125 -10.31 1.27 10.16
CA LEU A 125 -10.97 2.56 10.03
C LEU A 125 -11.39 2.85 8.58
N ILE A 126 -10.61 2.40 7.60
CA ILE A 126 -11.01 2.46 6.18
C ILE A 126 -12.28 1.65 5.95
N CYS A 127 -12.29 0.40 6.43
CA CYS A 127 -13.44 -0.50 6.27
C CYS A 127 -14.70 0.02 6.97
N GLU A 128 -14.55 0.66 8.13
CA GLU A 128 -15.64 1.33 8.85
C GLU A 128 -16.13 2.58 8.11
N GLY A 129 -15.22 3.48 7.74
CA GLY A 129 -15.57 4.70 7.01
C GLY A 129 -16.26 4.43 5.66
N LEU A 130 -15.91 3.36 4.96
CA LEU A 130 -16.61 2.95 3.74
C LEU A 130 -18.05 2.49 4.02
N ARG A 131 -18.28 1.76 5.12
CA ARG A 131 -19.64 1.36 5.55
C ARG A 131 -20.46 2.58 5.96
N ASP A 132 -19.88 3.50 6.71
CA ASP A 132 -20.55 4.73 7.13
C ASP A 132 -20.90 5.62 5.95
N LEU A 133 -19.99 5.75 4.98
CA LEU A 133 -20.27 6.47 3.73
C LEU A 133 -21.46 5.86 2.96
N ALA A 134 -21.58 4.53 2.94
CA ALA A 134 -22.73 3.88 2.30
C ALA A 134 -24.05 4.21 3.02
N ILE A 135 -24.04 4.24 4.35
CA ILE A 135 -25.21 4.62 5.17
C ILE A 135 -25.57 6.09 4.93
N HIS A 136 -24.62 7.00 5.03
CA HIS A 136 -24.88 8.45 4.87
C HIS A 136 -25.34 8.81 3.44
N GLN A 137 -24.73 8.22 2.42
CA GLN A 137 -25.07 8.53 1.03
C GLN A 137 -26.34 7.82 0.53
N SER A 138 -26.98 6.97 1.34
CA SER A 138 -28.29 6.38 1.02
C SER A 138 -29.40 7.42 0.83
N THR A 139 -29.19 8.63 1.36
CA THR A 139 -30.11 9.78 1.27
C THR A 139 -29.83 10.72 0.08
N LEU A 140 -28.73 10.48 -0.65
CA LEU A 140 -28.24 11.32 -1.76
C LEU A 140 -28.66 10.76 -3.13
N PRO A 141 -28.45 11.52 -4.24
CA PRO A 141 -28.80 11.07 -5.59
C PRO A 141 -28.26 9.68 -5.91
N LYS A 142 -29.07 8.90 -6.65
CA LYS A 142 -28.94 7.44 -6.82
C LYS A 142 -27.55 6.97 -7.28
N ALA A 143 -26.84 7.78 -8.07
CA ALA A 143 -25.49 7.47 -8.55
C ALA A 143 -24.41 7.48 -7.44
N TYR A 144 -24.45 8.44 -6.52
CA TYR A 144 -23.49 8.52 -5.40
C TYR A 144 -23.76 7.44 -4.35
N SER A 145 -25.05 7.22 -4.06
CA SER A 145 -25.50 6.10 -3.22
C SER A 145 -24.96 4.76 -3.76
N LYS A 146 -25.06 4.53 -5.08
CA LYS A 146 -24.54 3.29 -5.69
C LYS A 146 -23.03 3.12 -5.50
N ILE A 147 -22.23 4.16 -5.73
CA ILE A 147 -20.75 4.09 -5.58
C ILE A 147 -20.37 3.72 -4.15
N ALA A 148 -20.98 4.38 -3.15
CA ALA A 148 -20.65 4.12 -1.74
C ALA A 148 -21.07 2.70 -1.31
N VAL A 149 -22.25 2.25 -1.72
CA VAL A 149 -22.74 0.89 -1.44
C VAL A 149 -21.84 -0.17 -2.11
N THR A 150 -21.50 0.00 -3.39
CA THR A 150 -20.61 -0.93 -4.10
C THR A 150 -19.22 -1.00 -3.45
N ALA A 151 -18.66 0.14 -3.03
CA ALA A 151 -17.39 0.18 -2.31
C ALA A 151 -17.46 -0.54 -0.95
N ALA A 152 -18.54 -0.34 -0.20
CA ALA A 152 -18.74 -1.00 1.10
C ALA A 152 -18.92 -2.53 0.96
N SER A 153 -19.68 -2.99 -0.02
CA SER A 153 -19.79 -4.43 -0.33
C SER A 153 -18.45 -5.02 -0.74
N GLY A 154 -17.64 -4.27 -1.49
CA GLY A 154 -16.28 -4.66 -1.86
C GLY A 154 -15.37 -4.94 -0.68
N VAL A 155 -15.54 -4.23 0.44
CA VAL A 155 -14.77 -4.49 1.67
C VAL A 155 -15.22 -5.77 2.37
N ALA A 156 -16.51 -6.10 2.33
CA ALA A 156 -17.06 -7.28 3.00
C ALA A 156 -16.70 -8.58 2.28
N ASP A 157 -16.68 -8.54 0.94
CA ASP A 157 -16.54 -9.73 0.09
C ASP A 157 -15.10 -10.00 -0.36
N ALA A 158 -14.20 -9.02 -0.26
CA ALA A 158 -12.84 -9.15 -0.78
C ALA A 158 -11.86 -9.83 0.19
N PRO A 159 -10.92 -10.64 -0.33
CA PRO A 159 -9.73 -11.03 0.41
C PRO A 159 -8.94 -9.78 0.85
N PRO A 160 -8.37 -9.76 2.08
CA PRO A 160 -7.61 -8.62 2.59
C PRO A 160 -6.49 -8.16 1.64
N GLU A 161 -5.87 -9.09 0.92
CA GLU A 161 -4.78 -8.79 -0.01
C GLU A 161 -5.24 -8.02 -1.25
N GLU A 162 -6.43 -8.34 -1.79
CA GLU A 162 -6.99 -7.62 -2.94
C GLU A 162 -7.44 -6.22 -2.56
N LEU A 163 -8.05 -6.07 -1.37
CA LEU A 163 -8.44 -4.77 -0.84
C LEU A 163 -7.21 -3.88 -0.61
N GLN A 164 -6.15 -4.43 -0.03
CA GLN A 164 -4.88 -3.71 0.15
C GLN A 164 -4.26 -3.29 -1.17
N GLU A 165 -4.33 -4.11 -2.22
CA GLU A 165 -3.85 -3.74 -3.56
C GLU A 165 -4.56 -2.47 -4.05
N VAL A 166 -5.89 -2.43 -3.99
CA VAL A 166 -6.67 -1.25 -4.42
C VAL A 166 -6.37 -0.02 -3.55
N ILE A 167 -6.27 -0.19 -2.23
CA ILE A 167 -5.90 0.91 -1.32
C ILE A 167 -4.50 1.42 -1.65
N SER A 168 -3.56 0.53 -1.93
CA SER A 168 -2.16 0.87 -2.23
C SER A 168 -2.01 1.70 -3.50
N GLU A 169 -3.01 1.71 -4.38
CA GLU A 169 -3.00 2.59 -5.55
C GLU A 169 -3.17 4.06 -5.15
N VAL A 170 -4.08 4.35 -4.19
CA VAL A 170 -4.46 5.72 -3.79
C VAL A 170 -3.75 6.21 -2.52
N ALA A 171 -3.35 5.30 -1.65
CA ALA A 171 -2.74 5.59 -0.35
C ALA A 171 -1.46 4.78 -0.17
N THR A 172 -0.58 5.26 0.71
CA THR A 172 0.64 4.57 1.11
C THR A 172 0.47 4.00 2.51
N ASP A 173 0.77 2.72 2.68
CA ASP A 173 0.88 2.05 3.97
C ASP A 173 2.19 2.42 4.65
N ILE A 174 2.11 3.20 5.73
CA ILE A 174 3.19 3.59 6.61
C ILE A 174 3.07 2.78 7.90
N HIS A 175 3.66 1.59 7.88
CA HIS A 175 3.77 0.70 9.06
C HIS A 175 2.43 0.35 9.71
N GLY A 176 1.39 0.09 8.90
CA GLY A 176 0.04 -0.27 9.35
C GLY A 176 -0.96 0.89 9.33
N PHE A 177 -0.53 2.08 8.92
CA PHE A 177 -1.36 3.27 8.78
C PHE A 177 -1.30 3.83 7.37
N TYR A 178 -2.46 4.13 6.80
CA TYR A 178 -2.59 4.60 5.43
C TYR A 178 -2.69 6.13 5.39
N VAL A 179 -1.98 6.71 4.44
CA VAL A 179 -2.02 8.15 4.11
C VAL A 179 -2.22 8.30 2.61
N LEU A 180 -3.14 9.16 2.17
CA LEU A 180 -3.32 9.45 0.74
C LEU A 180 -2.00 9.89 0.11
N LYS A 181 -1.72 9.42 -1.10
CA LYS A 181 -0.53 9.84 -1.87
C LYS A 181 -0.61 11.27 -2.36
N SER A 182 -1.83 11.75 -2.60
CA SER A 182 -2.14 13.10 -3.06
C SER A 182 -3.09 13.78 -2.09
N SER A 183 -2.84 15.05 -1.77
CA SER A 183 -3.72 15.83 -0.91
C SER A 183 -4.96 16.29 -1.69
N PRO A 184 -6.19 16.08 -1.19
CA PRO A 184 -7.39 16.67 -1.78
C PRO A 184 -7.40 18.20 -1.70
N ASP A 185 -6.77 18.76 -0.66
CA ASP A 185 -6.83 20.19 -0.34
C ASP A 185 -5.64 20.98 -0.90
N HIS A 186 -4.47 20.32 -0.98
CA HIS A 186 -3.20 20.93 -1.37
C HIS A 186 -2.36 20.04 -2.32
N PRO A 187 -2.89 19.65 -3.49
CA PRO A 187 -2.17 18.80 -4.44
C PRO A 187 -0.88 19.44 -4.97
N GLU A 188 -0.76 20.76 -4.93
CA GLU A 188 0.45 21.50 -5.29
C GLU A 188 1.68 21.12 -4.43
N TYR A 189 1.46 20.55 -3.24
CA TYR A 189 2.53 20.12 -2.33
C TYR A 189 2.77 18.61 -2.31
N ASP A 190 2.19 17.86 -3.25
CA ASP A 190 2.32 16.40 -3.30
C ASP A 190 3.77 15.92 -3.46
N SER A 191 4.61 16.73 -4.12
CA SER A 191 6.03 16.46 -4.24
C SER A 191 6.74 16.40 -2.87
N LEU A 192 6.47 17.37 -1.98
CA LEU A 192 6.98 17.35 -0.61
C LEU A 192 6.28 16.29 0.24
N ARG A 193 4.97 16.11 0.07
CA ARG A 193 4.21 15.04 0.73
C ARG A 193 4.87 13.69 0.53
N LYS A 194 5.24 13.36 -0.72
CA LYS A 194 5.94 12.13 -1.04
C LYS A 194 7.27 12.00 -0.29
N VAL A 195 8.07 13.07 -0.20
CA VAL A 195 9.34 13.07 0.55
C VAL A 195 9.10 12.75 2.03
N VAL A 196 8.09 13.35 2.66
CA VAL A 196 7.77 13.10 4.06
C VAL A 196 7.29 11.65 4.27
N ILE A 197 6.46 11.12 3.37
CA ILE A 197 6.03 9.72 3.38
C ILE A 197 7.24 8.78 3.29
N ASP A 198 8.14 9.02 2.33
CA ASP A 198 9.35 8.21 2.12
C ASP A 198 10.26 8.22 3.37
N LEU A 199 10.39 9.37 4.04
CA LEU A 199 11.14 9.48 5.30
C LEU A 199 10.53 8.65 6.44
N LEU A 200 9.19 8.69 6.58
CA LEU A 200 8.49 7.90 7.60
C LEU A 200 8.63 6.40 7.33
N LEU A 201 8.56 5.98 6.07
CA LEU A 201 8.79 4.59 5.66
C LEU A 201 10.22 4.14 6.02
N ALA A 202 11.23 4.93 5.64
CA ALA A 202 12.62 4.59 5.84
C ALA A 202 13.03 4.49 7.32
N ARG A 203 12.40 5.28 8.21
CA ARG A 203 12.71 5.27 9.65
C ARG A 203 12.05 4.16 10.45
N GLY A 204 11.05 3.47 9.89
CA GLY A 204 10.35 2.41 10.59
C GLY A 204 9.19 2.88 11.49
N PRO A 205 8.57 1.96 12.24
CA PRO A 205 7.45 2.26 13.12
C PRO A 205 7.81 3.31 14.19
N ASN A 206 6.87 4.21 14.50
CA ASN A 206 7.06 5.32 15.44
C ASN A 206 8.15 6.34 15.03
N ALA A 207 8.39 6.48 13.72
CA ALA A 207 9.32 7.46 13.18
C ALA A 207 9.08 8.86 13.76
N LYS A 208 10.19 9.52 14.14
CA LYS A 208 10.21 10.92 14.55
C LYS A 208 10.99 11.71 13.52
N LEU A 209 10.38 12.76 13.00
CA LEU A 209 10.98 13.67 12.02
C LEU A 209 11.25 15.02 12.67
N LYS A 210 12.45 15.56 12.44
CA LYS A 210 12.78 16.95 12.75
C LYS A 210 12.64 17.81 11.50
N LYS A 211 12.31 19.08 11.69
CA LYS A 211 12.18 20.05 10.59
C LYS A 211 13.42 20.12 9.70
N ALA A 212 14.62 20.18 10.29
CA ALA A 212 15.87 20.24 9.53
C ALA A 212 16.05 19.03 8.60
N GLU A 213 15.70 17.83 9.08
CA GLU A 213 15.81 16.58 8.30
C GLU A 213 14.84 16.58 7.11
N VAL A 214 13.62 17.09 7.32
CA VAL A 214 12.63 17.22 6.23
C VAL A 214 13.11 18.21 5.17
N PHE A 215 13.64 19.36 5.57
CA PHE A 215 14.18 20.36 4.64
C PHE A 215 15.37 19.84 3.86
N GLU A 216 16.29 19.13 4.52
CA GLU A 216 17.43 18.52 3.86
C GLU A 216 17.00 17.46 2.84
N ALA A 217 16.13 16.54 3.24
CA ALA A 217 15.59 15.51 2.34
C ALA A 217 14.84 16.12 1.15
N ALA A 218 14.04 17.16 1.40
CA ALA A 218 13.31 17.85 0.34
C ALA A 218 14.26 18.55 -0.64
N ARG A 219 15.32 19.21 -0.16
CA ARG A 219 16.34 19.82 -1.01
C ARG A 219 17.02 18.79 -1.90
N LEU A 220 17.35 17.62 -1.36
CA LEU A 220 17.97 16.53 -2.11
C LEU A 220 17.01 15.93 -3.15
N ALA A 221 15.76 15.68 -2.78
CA ALA A 221 14.78 15.01 -3.64
C ALA A 221 14.16 15.94 -4.70
N LEU A 222 13.82 17.17 -4.31
CA LEU A 222 13.10 18.14 -5.15
C LEU A 222 14.01 19.13 -5.87
N ARG A 223 15.30 19.18 -5.51
CA ARG A 223 16.31 20.11 -6.07
C ARG A 223 15.90 21.58 -5.97
N ARG A 224 15.12 21.92 -4.95
CA ARG A 224 14.71 23.29 -4.61
C ARG A 224 14.55 23.42 -3.11
N ASP A 225 14.54 24.66 -2.64
CA ASP A 225 14.17 24.94 -1.27
C ASP A 225 12.65 24.86 -1.08
N VAL A 226 12.25 24.33 0.07
CA VAL A 226 10.86 24.27 0.52
C VAL A 226 10.60 25.46 1.42
N ASN A 227 9.49 26.16 1.21
CA ASN A 227 9.12 27.27 2.07
C ASN A 227 8.37 26.77 3.32
N ASN A 228 8.31 27.62 4.36
CA ASN A 228 7.71 27.22 5.63
C ASN A 228 6.19 26.97 5.54
N ASN A 229 5.50 27.61 4.60
CA ASN A 229 4.05 27.41 4.41
C ASN A 229 3.76 26.02 3.84
N GLU A 230 4.43 25.65 2.75
CA GLU A 230 4.39 24.31 2.16
C GLU A 230 4.72 23.23 3.19
N TYR A 231 5.82 23.42 3.93
CA TYR A 231 6.20 22.52 5.03
C TYR A 231 5.07 22.37 6.05
N THR A 232 4.53 23.49 6.54
CA THR A 232 3.50 23.46 7.59
C THR A 232 2.26 22.74 7.08
N LYS A 233 1.80 23.07 5.86
CA LYS A 233 0.62 22.43 5.25
C LYS A 233 0.77 20.93 5.12
N VAL A 234 1.90 20.44 4.61
CA VAL A 234 2.16 19.00 4.46
C VAL A 234 2.23 18.32 5.83
N MET A 235 3.01 18.87 6.76
CA MET A 235 3.23 18.22 8.06
C MET A 235 1.95 18.19 8.89
N THR A 236 1.14 19.26 8.91
CA THR A 236 -0.11 19.27 9.69
C THR A 236 -1.20 18.40 9.10
N ASP A 237 -1.10 18.01 7.82
CA ASP A 237 -2.14 17.19 7.19
C ASP A 237 -2.19 15.79 7.82
N PHE A 238 -1.05 15.09 7.92
CA PHE A 238 -1.00 13.71 8.41
C PHE A 238 0.00 13.46 9.55
N CYS A 239 0.75 14.47 10.00
CA CYS A 239 1.60 14.37 11.18
C CYS A 239 1.10 15.30 12.31
N GLU A 240 1.55 15.00 13.53
CA GLU A 240 1.34 15.81 14.72
C GLU A 240 2.66 16.02 15.46
N THR A 241 2.72 17.08 16.27
CA THR A 241 3.88 17.38 17.09
C THR A 241 3.83 16.58 18.39
N LYS A 242 4.88 15.82 18.68
CA LYS A 242 5.10 15.14 19.97
C LYS A 242 6.41 15.61 20.58
N GLY A 243 6.32 16.61 21.46
CA GLY A 243 7.49 17.34 21.96
C GLY A 243 8.12 18.19 20.84
N SER A 244 9.42 18.01 20.60
CA SER A 244 10.17 18.74 19.56
C SER A 244 10.25 18.02 18.21
N SER A 245 9.46 16.95 18.02
CA SER A 245 9.49 16.12 16.81
C SER A 245 8.09 15.95 16.23
N TRP A 246 8.03 15.71 14.93
CA TRP A 246 6.82 15.30 14.23
C TRP A 246 6.72 13.78 14.18
N VAL A 247 5.52 13.27 14.43
CA VAL A 247 5.17 11.86 14.31
C VAL A 247 3.92 11.73 13.44
N LEU A 248 3.73 10.57 12.81
CA LEU A 248 2.46 10.28 12.13
C LEU A 248 1.31 10.38 13.14
N LYS A 249 0.18 11.00 12.75
CA LYS A 249 -1.02 11.04 13.58
C LYS A 249 -1.49 9.63 13.90
N SER A 250 -2.10 9.45 15.06
CA SER A 250 -2.67 8.15 15.42
C SER A 250 -3.89 7.86 14.53
N GLY A 251 -3.96 6.66 13.96
CA GLY A 251 -5.04 6.22 13.07
C GLY A 251 -6.33 5.88 13.80
N ASP A 252 -6.55 6.47 14.98
CA ASP A 252 -7.59 6.10 15.95
C ASP A 252 -8.93 6.77 15.66
N GLY A 253 -9.04 7.49 14.54
CA GLY A 253 -10.28 8.14 14.12
C GLY A 253 -10.72 9.33 14.98
N LYS A 254 -9.86 9.85 15.87
CA LYS A 254 -10.17 11.09 16.58
C LYS A 254 -10.23 12.24 15.57
N PRO A 255 -11.37 12.96 15.45
CA PRO A 255 -11.43 14.12 14.59
C PRO A 255 -10.44 15.19 15.07
N LEU A 256 -9.89 15.94 14.11
CA LEU A 256 -9.07 17.13 14.36
C LEU A 256 -9.91 18.23 15.02
#